data_AF-A0A4Q1UBL7-F1
#
_entry.id   AF-A0A4Q1UBL7-F1
#
_cell.length_a   1.000
_cell.length_b   1.000
_cell.length_c   1.000
_cell.angle_alpha   90.00
_cell.angle_beta   90.00
_cell.angle_gamma   90.00
#
_symmetry.space_group_name_H-M   'P 1'
#
loop_
_entity.id
_entity.type
_entity.pdbx_description
1 polymer ?
#
loop_
_entity_poly.entity_id
_entity_poly.type
_entity_poly.pdbx_seq_one_letter_code
_entity_poly.pdbx_strand_id
1 'polypeptide(L)' 'MKYLPVLVLTFLSIFFGWLFYERYWKFRDCISQALSSCLTPEGDNLTQGGFQWGIFAGLFLLLAVIFAWRAFRARDAGK' A
#
# COMPACT_ATOMS: atom_id res chain seq x y z
N MET A 1 17.97 1.87 17.81
CA MET A 1 17.21 1.89 16.53
C MET A 1 15.91 1.06 16.59
N LYS A 2 15.06 1.21 17.63
CA LYS A 2 13.88 0.33 17.85
C LYS A 2 12.69 0.64 16.92
N TYR A 3 12.62 1.87 16.39
CA TYR A 3 11.52 2.34 15.53
C TYR A 3 11.86 2.39 14.04
N LEU A 4 13.12 2.12 13.67
CA LEU A 4 13.54 2.10 12.27
C LEU A 4 12.68 1.16 11.41
N PRO A 5 12.33 -0.07 11.85
CA PRO A 5 11.46 -0.94 11.06
C PRO A 5 10.07 -0.35 10.86
N VAL A 6 9.52 0.32 11.89
CA VAL A 6 8.19 0.95 11.82
C VAL A 6 8.18 2.06 10.78
N LEU A 7 9.21 2.93 10.78
CA LEU A 7 9.33 4.01 9.81
C LEU A 7 9.47 3.48 8.39
N VAL A 8 10.34 2.48 8.17
CA VAL A 8 10.55 1.87 6.84
C VAL A 8 9.27 1.21 6.32
N LEU A 9 8.59 0.41 7.15
CA LEU A 9 7.35 -0.27 6.76
C LEU A 9 6.22 0.72 6.47
N THR A 10 6.12 1.79 7.25
CA THR A 10 5.14 2.87 7.03
C THR A 10 5.41 3.57 5.70
N PHE A 11 6.67 3.91 5.41
CA PHE A 11 7.04 4.54 4.16
C PHE A 11 6.74 3.65 2.95
N LEU A 12 7.06 2.35 3.03
CA LEU A 12 6.73 1.38 1.97
C LEU A 12 5.21 1.29 1.77
N SER A 13 4.43 1.24 2.85
CA SER A 13 2.97 1.23 2.77
C SER A 13 2.43 2.46 2.04
N ILE A 14 2.93 3.65 2.36
CA ILE A 14 2.54 4.90 1.70
C ILE A 14 2.93 4.87 0.21
N PHE A 15 4.15 4.46 -0.10
CA PHE A 15 4.64 4.38 -1.49
C PHE A 15 3.79 3.44 -2.35
N PHE A 16 3.51 2.22 -1.85
CA PHE A 16 2.66 1.28 -2.57
C PHE A 16 1.18 1.71 -2.60
N GLY A 17 0.71 2.41 -1.57
CA GLY A 17 -0.63 3.01 -1.56
C GLY A 17 -0.77 4.10 -2.63
N TRP A 18 0.26 4.89 -2.85
CA TRP A 18 0.30 5.86 -3.94
C TRP A 18 0.30 5.17 -5.32
N LEU A 19 1.10 4.12 -5.52
CA LEU A 19 1.06 3.32 -6.76
C LEU A 19 -0.31 2.69 -7.01
N PHE A 20 -0.96 2.17 -5.96
CA PHE A 20 -2.32 1.65 -6.04
C PHE A 20 -3.31 2.73 -6.46
N TYR A 21 -3.17 3.95 -5.92
CA TYR A 21 -4.03 5.06 -6.27
C TYR A 21 -3.90 5.45 -7.75
N GLU A 22 -2.67 5.69 -8.20
CA GLU A 22 -2.39 6.12 -9.58
C GLU A 22 -2.70 5.04 -10.61
N ARG A 23 -2.40 3.77 -10.32
CA ARG A 23 -2.49 2.69 -11.32
C ARG A 23 -3.80 1.90 -11.28
N TYR A 24 -4.60 2.02 -10.22
CA TYR A 24 -5.84 1.25 -10.09
C TYR A 24 -7.00 2.10 -9.58
N TRP A 25 -6.89 2.71 -8.40
CA TRP A 25 -8.06 3.31 -7.74
C TRP A 25 -8.67 4.45 -8.55
N LYS A 26 -7.84 5.34 -9.09
CA LYS A 26 -8.27 6.48 -9.92
C LYS A 26 -9.04 6.05 -11.17
N PHE A 27 -8.72 4.88 -11.72
CA PHE A 27 -9.28 4.36 -12.98
C PHE A 27 -10.13 3.11 -12.76
N ARG A 28 -10.51 2.81 -11.52
CA ARG A 28 -11.19 1.57 -11.13
C ARG A 28 -12.46 1.34 -11.94
N ASP A 29 -13.26 2.39 -12.13
CA ASP A 29 -14.51 2.30 -12.88
C ASP A 29 -14.26 2.00 -14.35
N CYS A 30 -13.29 2.67 -14.97
CA CYS A 30 -12.87 2.40 -16.36
C CYS A 30 -12.37 0.95 -16.53
N ILE A 31 -11.52 0.47 -15.60
CA ILE A 31 -11.02 -0.91 -15.60
C ILE A 31 -12.17 -1.91 -15.46
N SER A 32 -13.17 -1.62 -14.62
CA SER A 32 -14.34 -2.48 -14.42
C SER A 32 -15.25 -2.56 -15.65
N GLN A 33 -15.39 -1.46 -16.39
CA GLN A 33 -16.22 -1.39 -17.60
C GLN A 33 -15.53 -2.01 -18.83
N ALA A 34 -14.21 -1.83 -18.97
CA ALA A 34 -13.45 -2.34 -20.11
C ALA A 34 -13.16 -3.86 -20.04
N LEU A 35 -13.36 -4.49 -18.86
CA LEU A 35 -13.13 -5.92 -18.58
C LEU A 35 -11.72 -6.45 -18.91
N SER A 36 -10.79 -5.60 -19.37
CA SER A 36 -9.47 -5.99 -19.87
C SER A 36 -8.42 -4.89 -19.62
N SER A 37 -8.59 -3.72 -20.24
CA SER A 37 -7.60 -2.65 -20.24
C SER A 37 -8.27 -1.27 -20.35
N CYS A 38 -7.95 -0.38 -19.42
CA CYS A 38 -8.30 1.04 -19.50
C CYS A 38 -7.12 1.81 -20.09
N LEU A 39 -7.36 2.60 -21.14
CA LEU A 39 -6.37 3.52 -21.67
C LEU A 39 -6.53 4.87 -20.98
N THR A 40 -5.45 5.34 -20.36
CA THR A 40 -5.39 6.70 -19.84
C THR A 40 -5.38 7.71 -20.99
N PRO A 41 -5.73 8.99 -20.74
CA PRO A 41 -5.58 10.05 -21.75
C PRO A 41 -4.15 10.18 -22.30
N GLU A 42 -3.16 9.80 -21.49
CA GLU A 42 -1.74 9.79 -21.89
C GLU A 42 -1.33 8.55 -22.70
N GLY A 43 -2.23 7.56 -22.85
CA GLY A 43 -2.00 6.32 -23.62
C GLY A 43 -1.47 5.14 -22.79
N ASP A 44 -1.28 5.30 -21.48
CA ASP A 44 -0.90 4.18 -20.60
C ASP A 44 -2.02 3.15 -20.52
N ASN A 45 -1.65 1.87 -20.62
CA ASN A 45 -2.56 0.74 -20.49
C ASN A 45 -2.60 0.26 -19.02
N LEU A 46 -3.72 0.52 -18.35
CA LEU A 46 -3.99 0.12 -16.98
C LEU A 46 -4.93 -1.09 -16.93
N THR A 47 -4.60 -2.05 -16.08
CA THR A 47 -5.34 -3.30 -15.94
C THR A 47 -5.71 -3.57 -14.49
N GLN A 48 -6.51 -4.62 -14.26
CA GLN A 48 -6.79 -5.11 -12.90
C GLN A 48 -5.51 -5.45 -12.10
N GLY A 49 -4.37 -5.68 -12.75
CA GLY A 49 -3.09 -5.93 -12.09
C GLY A 49 -2.64 -4.79 -11.16
N GLY A 50 -3.11 -3.56 -11.38
CA GLY A 50 -2.85 -2.44 -10.48
C GLY A 50 -3.37 -2.66 -9.04
N PHE A 51 -4.34 -3.56 -8.84
CA PHE A 51 -4.85 -3.94 -7.52
C PHE A 51 -3.76 -4.55 -6.63
N GLN A 52 -2.77 -5.23 -7.21
CA GLN A 52 -1.68 -5.88 -6.48
C GLN A 52 -0.87 -4.88 -5.63
N TRP A 53 -0.75 -3.63 -6.07
CA TRP A 53 -0.09 -2.58 -5.27
C TRP A 53 -0.83 -2.30 -3.96
N GLY A 54 -2.16 -2.37 -3.96
CA GLY A 54 -2.98 -2.20 -2.76
C GLY A 54 -2.76 -3.34 -1.76
N ILE A 55 -2.56 -4.57 -2.24
CA ILE A 55 -2.20 -5.73 -1.40
C ILE A 55 -0.86 -5.48 -0.70
N PHE A 56 0.16 -5.02 -1.43
CA PHE A 56 1.45 -4.68 -0.83
C PHE A 56 1.33 -3.54 0.18
N ALA A 57 0.59 -2.48 -0.15
CA ALA A 57 0.35 -1.36 0.75
C ALA A 57 -0.28 -1.82 2.09
N GLY A 58 -1.30 -2.67 2.02
CA GLY A 58 -1.97 -3.25 3.18
C GLY A 58 -1.07 -4.17 4.00
N LEU A 59 -0.26 -5.02 3.34
CA LEU A 59 0.69 -5.91 4.01
C LEU A 59 1.73 -5.12 4.82
N PHE A 60 2.36 -4.10 4.20
CA PHE A 60 3.34 -3.28 4.89
C PHE A 60 2.73 -2.46 6.03
N LEU A 61 1.49 -1.98 5.86
CA LEU A 61 0.76 -1.30 6.94
C LEU A 61 0.54 -2.24 8.13
N LEU A 62 0.05 -3.45 7.87
CA LEU A 62 -0.19 -4.46 8.89
C LEU A 62 1.09 -4.77 9.67
N LEU A 63 2.21 -4.97 8.96
CA LEU A 63 3.50 -5.20 9.60
C LEU A 63 3.94 -3.98 10.42
N ALA A 64 3.77 -2.75 9.91
CA ALA A 64 4.11 -1.54 10.66
C ALA A 64 3.33 -1.46 11.98
N VAL A 65 2.03 -1.75 11.95
CA VAL A 65 1.15 -1.79 13.14
C VAL A 65 1.63 -2.86 14.13
N ILE A 66 1.94 -4.07 13.67
CA ILE A 66 2.43 -5.16 14.53
C ILE A 66 3.74 -4.76 15.22
N PHE A 67 4.69 -4.20 14.47
CA PHE A 67 5.99 -3.79 15.01
C PHE A 67 5.85 -2.62 15.98
N ALA A 68 5.00 -1.63 15.68
CA ALA A 68 4.71 -0.53 16.57
C ALA A 68 4.09 -1.04 17.89
N TRP A 69 3.08 -1.91 17.80
CA TRP A 69 2.43 -2.49 18.97
C TRP A 69 3.39 -3.30 19.85
N ARG A 70 4.27 -4.10 19.25
CA ARG A 70 5.33 -4.82 19.99
C ARG A 70 6.30 -3.87 20.66
N ALA A 71 6.68 -2.78 19.99
CA ALA A 71 7.57 -1.77 20.56
C ALA A 71 6.91 -1.06 21.76
N PHE A 72 5.63 -0.72 21.68
CA PHE A 72 4.88 -0.13 22.80
C PHE A 72 4.78 -1.08 23.99
N ARG A 73 4.34 -2.33 23.79
CA ARG A 73 4.26 -3.32 24.89
C ARG A 73 5.61 -3.58 25.57
N ALA A 74 6.70 -3.61 24.81
CA ALA A 74 8.03 -3.77 25.37
C ALA A 74 8.53 -2.55 26.17
N ARG A 75 7.92 -1.37 26.01
CA ARG A 75 8.18 -0.21 26.87
C ARG A 75 7.40 -0.30 28.18
N ASP A 76 6.15 -0.75 28.12
CA ASP A 76 5.28 -0.84 29.29
C ASP A 76 5.73 -1.94 30.26
N ALA A 77 6.28 -3.05 29.76
CA ALA A 77 6.82 -4.13 30.60
C ALA A 77 8.20 -3.83 31.25
N GLY A 78 8.83 -2.71 30.88
CA GLY A 78 10.12 -2.29 31.43
C GLY A 78 10.02 -1.16 32.46
N LYS A 79 8.81 -0.76 32.83
CA LYS A 79 8.49 0.09 33.99
C LYS A 79 8.00 -0.79 35.14
#